data_AF-A0A5J4UTM9-F1
#
_entry.id   AF-A0A5J4UTM9-F1
#
_cell.length_a   1.000
_cell.length_b   1.000
_cell.length_c   1.000
_cell.angle_alpha   90.00
_cell.angle_beta   90.00
_cell.angle_gamma   90.00
#
_symmetry.space_group_name_H-M   'P 1'
#
loop_
_entity.id
_entity.type
_entity.pdbx_description
1 polymer ?
#
loop_
_entity_poly.entity_id
_entity_poly.type
_entity_poly.pdbx_seq_one_letter_code
_entity_poly.pdbx_strand_id
1 'polypeptide(L)'
;SNSNSYKRNDIVSETCEWTTSAVRIEDSIAWFDSTSFTNLENGALSIGAGGKITLTNSAQLYGNKPSGITGNQQNSRRNVICDGTESNKAQLRADNISFLVDESGTQSINKWILVQKDTCELFGSIQNTIHPLFAPIITELKAEQIKEGNGGISIQLKGISLIGCGMIWIQVSENPSSTVNAEENSIIYRVEKIATQWDNDLHITAIVPEDTEVVQKGKQLQIRVLVGLYEETAIQALNEYDEIFEAVDIVLSELTDQQPEIQVDQPDVKSSGTSLKIILIIVGSVLAVIIIVVISICVFFCYWRSHKKVKQNEQEAAQSSKGIDAPTQVTTEHAHKKHHHNHAKKQQVQTVEPQYQLKPVELQQQPKTVDLQEQPQALHTHHRHHHKKDKHKNKQDKKVEMIESNSW
;
A
#
# COMPACT_ATOMS: atom_id res chain seq x y z
N SER A 1 -22.86 -4.45 40.58
CA SER A 1 -21.64 -3.72 40.17
C SER A 1 -20.70 -4.69 39.48
N ASN A 2 -20.81 -4.81 38.15
CA ASN A 2 -19.84 -5.53 37.33
C ASN A 2 -19.13 -4.50 36.45
N SER A 3 -17.86 -4.27 36.74
CA SER A 3 -16.99 -3.35 36.01
C SER A 3 -16.65 -3.94 34.65
N ASN A 4 -17.30 -3.47 33.59
CA ASN A 4 -16.78 -3.65 32.24
C ASN A 4 -15.50 -2.81 32.12
N SER A 5 -14.37 -3.51 32.26
CA SER A 5 -13.04 -3.00 32.03
C SER A 5 -12.91 -2.55 30.58
N TYR A 6 -12.92 -1.23 30.36
CA TYR A 6 -12.45 -0.61 29.12
C TYR A 6 -11.05 -1.14 28.80
N LYS A 7 -10.91 -1.89 27.71
CA LYS A 7 -9.61 -2.05 27.05
C LYS A 7 -9.39 -0.86 26.14
N ARG A 8 -8.66 0.13 26.66
CA ARG A 8 -7.96 1.13 25.84
C ARG A 8 -6.60 0.54 25.42
N ASN A 9 -6.25 0.71 24.14
CA ASN A 9 -4.94 1.13 23.64
C ASN A 9 -5.12 1.40 22.13
N ASP A 10 -5.23 2.67 21.74
CA ASP A 10 -4.11 3.52 21.29
C ASP A 10 -3.20 2.84 20.26
N ILE A 11 -3.33 3.31 19.03
CA ILE A 11 -2.29 3.85 18.16
C ILE A 11 -3.10 4.39 16.97
N VAL A 12 -3.17 5.71 16.82
CA VAL A 12 -3.48 6.35 15.55
C VAL A 12 -2.43 5.78 14.60
N SER A 13 -2.80 4.78 13.80
CA SER A 13 -1.88 4.30 12.76
C SER A 13 -1.75 5.48 11.82
N GLU A 14 -0.57 6.09 11.85
CA GLU A 14 -0.10 7.06 10.89
C GLU A 14 -0.61 6.60 9.52
N THR A 15 -1.53 7.39 8.98
CA THR A 15 -1.63 7.55 7.55
C THR A 15 -0.22 7.78 7.01
N CYS A 16 0.02 7.53 5.72
CA CYS A 16 1.27 7.97 5.11
C CYS A 16 1.28 9.50 5.06
N GLU A 17 1.34 10.16 6.21
CA GLU A 17 1.44 11.58 6.40
C GLU A 17 2.90 11.96 6.17
N TRP A 18 3.08 13.11 5.55
CA TRP A 18 4.36 13.73 5.47
C TRP A 18 4.15 15.24 5.51
N THR A 19 5.13 15.94 6.06
CA THR A 19 5.07 17.39 6.29
C THR A 19 6.15 18.13 5.52
N THR A 20 6.97 17.40 4.77
CA THR A 20 8.07 17.95 3.99
C THR A 20 7.66 18.15 2.53
N SER A 21 8.31 19.11 1.86
CA SER A 21 8.22 19.30 0.42
C SER A 21 9.45 20.06 -0.08
N ALA A 22 9.72 20.00 -1.38
CA ALA A 22 10.74 20.83 -2.01
C ALA A 22 10.30 22.30 -2.15
N VAL A 23 9.00 22.51 -2.41
CA VAL A 23 8.40 23.85 -2.51
C VAL A 23 7.21 23.96 -1.55
N ARG A 24 7.15 25.06 -0.81
CA ARG A 24 6.04 25.40 0.09
C ARG A 24 5.44 26.73 -0.31
N ILE A 25 4.12 26.79 -0.43
CA ILE A 25 3.36 27.96 -0.88
C ILE A 25 2.25 28.24 0.13
N GLU A 26 2.24 29.47 0.64
CA GLU A 26 1.29 29.98 1.64
C GLU A 26 0.89 31.39 1.25
N ASP A 27 -0.36 31.78 1.53
CA ASP A 27 -0.92 33.12 1.30
C ASP A 27 -0.57 33.74 -0.07
N SER A 28 -0.48 32.90 -1.09
CA SER A 28 -0.03 33.28 -2.43
C SER A 28 -0.61 32.39 -3.51
N ILE A 29 -0.56 32.89 -4.74
CA ILE A 29 -1.02 32.20 -5.93
C ILE A 29 0.21 31.82 -6.75
N ALA A 30 0.33 30.53 -7.07
CA ALA A 30 1.40 30.02 -7.91
C ALA A 30 0.83 29.28 -9.13
N TRP A 31 1.51 29.43 -10.26
CA TRP A 31 1.18 28.79 -11.51
C TRP A 31 2.41 28.05 -12.02
N PHE A 32 2.34 26.73 -12.10
CA PHE A 32 3.43 25.91 -12.65
C PHE A 32 3.06 25.48 -14.06
N ASP A 33 3.88 25.91 -15.01
CA ASP A 33 3.78 25.55 -16.42
C ASP A 33 5.14 25.05 -16.92
N SER A 34 5.12 24.00 -17.74
CA SER A 34 6.30 23.33 -18.30
C SER A 34 7.36 22.99 -17.24
N THR A 35 6.91 22.57 -16.06
CA THR A 35 7.75 22.29 -14.89
C THR A 35 7.65 20.82 -14.51
N SER A 36 8.78 20.18 -14.22
CA SER A 36 8.80 18.80 -13.74
C SER A 36 9.32 18.73 -12.30
N PHE A 37 8.52 18.15 -11.41
CA PHE A 37 8.92 17.78 -10.05
C PHE A 37 9.23 16.29 -10.03
N THR A 38 10.52 15.96 -10.06
CA THR A 38 10.97 14.59 -10.21
C THR A 38 12.09 14.22 -9.24
N ASN A 39 12.04 12.97 -8.78
CA ASN A 39 13.05 12.36 -7.91
C ASN A 39 13.31 13.16 -6.62
N LEU A 40 12.27 13.78 -6.06
CA LEU A 40 12.35 14.56 -4.83
C LEU A 40 12.08 13.67 -3.61
N GLU A 41 13.10 13.51 -2.76
CA GLU A 41 13.00 12.68 -1.54
C GLU A 41 12.05 13.28 -0.50
N ASN A 42 11.98 14.61 -0.43
CA ASN A 42 11.13 15.32 0.53
C ASN A 42 9.69 15.46 0.04
N GLY A 43 9.37 15.02 -1.18
CA GLY A 43 8.12 15.32 -1.88
C GLY A 43 8.15 16.65 -2.63
N ALA A 44 7.18 16.87 -3.52
CA ALA A 44 7.24 18.01 -4.44
C ALA A 44 6.69 19.31 -3.85
N LEU A 45 5.39 19.33 -3.52
CA LEU A 45 4.67 20.56 -3.18
C LEU A 45 3.98 20.46 -1.82
N SER A 46 3.98 21.56 -1.07
CA SER A 46 3.13 21.78 0.10
C SER A 46 2.35 23.08 -0.09
N ILE A 47 1.04 22.99 0.04
CA ILE A 47 0.09 24.09 -0.07
C ILE A 47 -0.47 24.33 1.31
N GLY A 48 -0.02 25.40 1.95
CA GLY A 48 -0.49 25.79 3.27
C GLY A 48 -1.70 26.73 3.18
N ALA A 49 -2.04 27.33 4.32
CA ALA A 49 -3.15 28.27 4.45
C ALA A 49 -3.10 29.37 3.39
N GLY A 50 -4.22 29.61 2.70
CA GLY A 50 -4.37 30.62 1.65
C GLY A 50 -3.59 30.38 0.36
N GLY A 51 -2.78 29.32 0.30
CA GLY A 51 -2.05 28.93 -0.89
C GLY A 51 -2.99 28.46 -2.00
N LYS A 52 -2.78 28.96 -3.22
CA LYS A 52 -3.54 28.53 -4.41
C LYS A 52 -2.57 28.13 -5.51
N ILE A 53 -2.53 26.84 -5.83
CA ILE A 53 -1.68 26.31 -6.89
C ILE A 53 -2.52 25.90 -8.08
N THR A 54 -2.05 26.27 -9.28
CA THR A 54 -2.48 25.62 -10.52
C THR A 54 -1.30 24.92 -11.18
N LEU A 55 -1.49 23.62 -11.45
CA LEU A 55 -0.62 22.81 -12.30
C LEU A 55 -1.26 22.76 -13.68
N THR A 56 -0.56 23.23 -14.71
CA THR A 56 -1.01 23.02 -16.09
C THR A 56 -0.79 21.58 -16.53
N ASN A 57 -1.34 21.20 -17.68
CA ASN A 57 -1.15 19.88 -18.27
C ASN A 57 0.30 19.59 -18.69
N SER A 58 1.16 20.61 -18.72
CA SER A 58 2.59 20.45 -18.99
C SER A 58 3.43 20.40 -17.70
N ALA A 59 2.82 20.64 -16.53
CA ALA A 59 3.45 20.40 -15.24
C ALA A 59 3.33 18.92 -14.86
N GLN A 60 4.45 18.31 -14.46
CA GLN A 60 4.55 16.86 -14.27
C GLN A 60 5.14 16.51 -12.90
N LEU A 61 4.59 15.51 -12.23
CA LEU A 61 5.04 14.97 -10.96
C LEU A 61 5.24 13.46 -11.08
N TYR A 62 6.46 12.98 -10.85
CA TYR A 62 6.78 11.54 -10.87
C TYR A 62 8.07 11.25 -10.10
N GLY A 63 8.27 9.99 -9.70
CA GLY A 63 9.52 9.57 -9.02
C GLY A 63 9.77 10.18 -7.63
N ASN A 64 8.86 11.00 -7.11
CA ASN A 64 9.00 11.64 -5.80
C ASN A 64 8.79 10.62 -4.68
N LYS A 65 9.89 9.99 -4.27
CA LYS A 65 9.92 8.88 -3.33
C LYS A 65 10.87 9.20 -2.18
N PRO A 66 10.42 9.10 -0.92
CA PRO A 66 11.27 9.32 0.24
C PRO A 66 12.40 8.31 0.32
N SER A 67 13.59 8.79 0.70
CA SER A 67 14.74 7.95 0.99
C SER A 67 14.61 7.30 2.38
N GLY A 68 15.19 6.11 2.53
CA GLY A 68 15.25 5.41 3.82
C GLY A 68 13.96 4.74 4.31
N ILE A 69 12.88 4.75 3.52
CA ILE A 69 11.68 3.98 3.85
C ILE A 69 11.85 2.52 3.46
N THR A 70 11.59 1.63 4.42
CA THR A 70 11.63 0.17 4.26
C THR A 70 10.26 -0.44 4.57
N GLY A 71 10.05 -1.71 4.22
CA GLY A 71 8.86 -2.44 4.65
C GLY A 71 7.62 -2.16 3.81
N ASN A 72 6.45 -2.18 4.46
CA ASN A 72 5.15 -1.91 3.84
C ASN A 72 4.93 -0.49 3.30
N GLN A 73 5.86 0.43 3.54
CA GLN A 73 5.82 1.78 2.97
C GLN A 73 6.87 2.02 1.88
N GLN A 74 7.62 0.98 1.50
CA GLN A 74 8.79 1.11 0.63
C GLN A 74 8.52 1.76 -0.72
N ASN A 75 7.27 1.74 -1.24
CA ASN A 75 6.90 2.36 -2.52
C ASN A 75 5.93 3.53 -2.37
N SER A 76 5.71 4.01 -1.14
CA SER A 76 5.00 5.27 -0.91
C SER A 76 5.66 6.40 -1.69
N ARG A 77 4.85 7.26 -2.31
CA ARG A 77 5.32 8.46 -3.01
C ARG A 77 4.71 9.71 -2.39
N ARG A 78 5.30 10.86 -2.70
CA ARG A 78 4.98 12.15 -2.06
C ARG A 78 4.93 13.24 -3.12
N ASN A 79 3.75 13.50 -3.68
CA ASN A 79 3.62 14.55 -4.69
C ASN A 79 3.19 15.86 -4.04
N VAL A 80 2.00 15.90 -3.43
CA VAL A 80 1.43 17.16 -2.94
C VAL A 80 0.86 16.99 -1.54
N ILE A 81 1.16 17.92 -0.64
CA ILE A 81 0.40 18.14 0.60
C ILE A 81 -0.51 19.33 0.36
N CYS A 82 -1.80 19.18 0.60
CA CYS A 82 -2.76 20.27 0.58
C CYS A 82 -3.47 20.34 1.92
N ASP A 83 -3.08 21.33 2.71
CA ASP A 83 -3.55 21.51 4.07
C ASP A 83 -3.56 23.00 4.44
N GLY A 84 -4.75 23.60 4.45
CA GLY A 84 -4.94 24.98 4.83
C GLY A 84 -5.43 25.14 6.27
N THR A 85 -6.28 26.14 6.47
CA THR A 85 -7.09 26.24 7.70
C THR A 85 -8.56 26.39 7.32
N GLU A 86 -9.48 26.15 8.26
CA GLU A 86 -10.92 26.33 8.00
C GLU A 86 -11.26 27.74 7.49
N SER A 87 -10.59 28.76 8.03
CA SER A 87 -10.77 30.16 7.64
C SER A 87 -10.00 30.57 6.38
N ASN A 88 -8.98 29.82 6.00
CA ASN A 88 -8.09 30.16 4.89
C ASN A 88 -7.59 28.87 4.22
N LYS A 89 -8.47 28.28 3.41
CA LYS A 89 -8.25 26.97 2.79
C LYS A 89 -7.14 27.00 1.75
N ALA A 90 -6.42 25.88 1.65
CA ALA A 90 -5.51 25.59 0.55
C ALA A 90 -6.30 25.20 -0.70
N GLN A 91 -5.79 25.51 -1.89
CA GLN A 91 -6.43 25.15 -3.16
C GLN A 91 -5.43 24.53 -4.13
N LEU A 92 -5.79 23.38 -4.70
CA LEU A 92 -5.03 22.72 -5.77
C LEU A 92 -5.91 22.54 -7.00
N ARG A 93 -5.53 23.16 -8.11
CA ARG A 93 -6.08 22.87 -9.44
C ARG A 93 -5.08 22.06 -10.24
N ALA A 94 -5.47 20.86 -10.64
CA ALA A 94 -4.65 20.02 -11.52
C ALA A 94 -5.52 19.02 -12.30
N ASP A 95 -4.95 18.48 -13.36
CA ASP A 95 -5.54 17.37 -14.10
C ASP A 95 -4.71 16.08 -13.89
N ASN A 96 -5.35 14.93 -14.12
CA ASN A 96 -4.78 13.60 -13.88
C ASN A 96 -3.49 13.37 -14.66
N ILE A 97 -3.33 14.06 -15.79
CA ILE A 97 -2.17 14.01 -16.67
C ILE A 97 -0.90 14.59 -16.04
N SER A 98 -1.02 15.44 -15.02
CA SER A 98 0.15 15.97 -14.29
C SER A 98 0.81 14.94 -13.39
N PHE A 99 0.19 13.79 -13.13
CA PHE A 99 0.66 12.78 -12.19
C PHE A 99 1.05 11.51 -12.93
N LEU A 100 2.34 11.21 -12.99
CA LEU A 100 2.89 10.14 -13.83
C LEU A 100 3.56 9.04 -12.99
N VAL A 101 3.59 7.83 -13.53
CA VAL A 101 4.33 6.70 -12.96
C VAL A 101 5.84 6.98 -13.04
N ASP A 102 6.29 7.48 -14.18
CA ASP A 102 7.69 7.76 -14.50
C ASP A 102 7.76 8.70 -15.73
N GLU A 103 8.96 8.85 -16.29
CA GLU A 103 9.25 9.67 -17.47
C GLU A 103 8.62 9.16 -18.78
N SER A 104 8.03 7.96 -18.80
CA SER A 104 7.34 7.43 -20.00
C SER A 104 6.07 8.19 -20.37
N GLY A 105 5.55 9.03 -19.46
CA GLY A 105 4.28 9.72 -19.65
C GLY A 105 3.05 8.90 -19.25
N THR A 106 3.25 7.69 -18.71
CA THR A 106 2.13 6.87 -18.21
C THR A 106 1.51 7.54 -16.98
N GLN A 107 0.20 7.83 -17.04
CA GLN A 107 -0.52 8.42 -15.92
C GLN A 107 -0.55 7.46 -14.73
N SER A 108 -0.26 7.97 -13.54
CA SER A 108 -0.35 7.17 -12.33
C SER A 108 -1.81 7.06 -11.87
N ILE A 109 -2.27 5.87 -11.54
CA ILE A 109 -3.55 5.67 -10.82
C ILE A 109 -3.53 6.47 -9.50
N ASN A 110 -2.37 6.47 -8.84
CA ASN A 110 -2.17 7.10 -7.55
C ASN A 110 -1.57 8.50 -7.72
N LYS A 111 -2.29 9.53 -7.28
CA LYS A 111 -1.83 10.92 -7.45
C LYS A 111 -0.88 11.36 -6.34
N TRP A 112 -0.86 10.67 -5.20
CA TRP A 112 0.00 10.97 -4.05
C TRP A 112 -0.20 12.37 -3.51
N ILE A 113 -1.48 12.76 -3.43
CA ILE A 113 -1.93 14.02 -2.86
C ILE A 113 -2.50 13.74 -1.47
N LEU A 114 -1.81 14.20 -0.43
CA LEU A 114 -2.34 14.23 0.93
C LEU A 114 -3.28 15.42 1.05
N VAL A 115 -4.56 15.15 1.28
CA VAL A 115 -5.64 16.16 1.25
C VAL A 115 -6.33 16.19 2.60
N GLN A 116 -6.29 17.34 3.25
CA GLN A 116 -7.08 17.59 4.44
C GLN A 116 -8.47 18.08 4.01
N LYS A 117 -9.48 17.20 4.12
CA LYS A 117 -10.84 17.40 3.55
C LYS A 117 -11.48 18.74 3.93
N ASP A 118 -11.30 19.19 5.17
CA ASP A 118 -11.96 20.40 5.67
C ASP A 118 -11.18 21.68 5.34
N THR A 119 -9.89 21.57 5.04
CA THR A 119 -8.97 22.72 4.87
C THR A 119 -8.37 22.82 3.47
N CYS A 120 -8.65 21.87 2.57
CA CYS A 120 -8.18 21.85 1.19
C CYS A 120 -9.34 21.69 0.19
N GLU A 121 -9.25 22.43 -0.92
CA GLU A 121 -10.17 22.33 -2.05
C GLU A 121 -9.43 21.88 -3.31
N LEU A 122 -9.94 20.83 -3.95
CA LEU A 122 -9.40 20.29 -5.20
C LEU A 122 -10.25 20.77 -6.40
N PHE A 123 -9.58 21.08 -7.50
CA PHE A 123 -10.19 21.49 -8.76
C PHE A 123 -9.57 20.77 -9.95
N GLY A 124 -10.28 20.74 -11.08
CA GLY A 124 -9.84 20.06 -12.30
C GLY A 124 -10.24 18.58 -12.26
N SER A 125 -9.59 17.74 -13.06
CA SER A 125 -9.98 16.32 -13.09
C SER A 125 -9.62 15.57 -11.80
N ILE A 126 -8.66 16.06 -11.00
CA ILE A 126 -8.28 15.40 -9.73
C ILE A 126 -9.40 15.43 -8.68
N GLN A 127 -10.33 16.39 -8.76
CA GLN A 127 -11.43 16.53 -7.80
C GLN A 127 -12.38 15.31 -7.82
N ASN A 128 -12.40 14.58 -8.93
CA ASN A 128 -13.22 13.38 -9.12
C ASN A 128 -12.44 12.09 -8.80
N THR A 129 -11.18 12.19 -8.35
CA THR A 129 -10.39 11.03 -7.96
C THR A 129 -10.86 10.54 -6.60
N ILE A 130 -11.33 9.30 -6.53
CA ILE A 130 -11.90 8.71 -5.31
C ILE A 130 -10.89 8.76 -4.15
N HIS A 131 -9.63 8.39 -4.41
CA HIS A 131 -8.55 8.42 -3.43
C HIS A 131 -7.34 9.16 -4.00
N PRO A 132 -7.23 10.50 -3.76
CA PRO A 132 -6.17 11.31 -4.36
C PRO A 132 -4.79 11.02 -3.75
N LEU A 133 -4.73 10.43 -2.55
CA LEU A 133 -3.49 9.96 -1.95
C LEU A 133 -3.02 8.69 -2.67
N PHE A 134 -3.74 7.60 -2.49
CA PHE A 134 -3.39 6.29 -3.02
C PHE A 134 -4.61 5.36 -3.00
N ALA A 135 -4.68 4.46 -3.96
CA ALA A 135 -5.62 3.36 -4.06
C ALA A 135 -4.81 2.04 -4.08
N PRO A 136 -4.98 1.18 -3.08
CA PRO A 136 -4.47 -0.19 -3.12
C PRO A 136 -5.00 -0.93 -4.34
N ILE A 137 -4.14 -1.69 -4.99
CA ILE A 137 -4.51 -2.49 -6.16
C ILE A 137 -4.31 -3.95 -5.80
N ILE A 138 -5.43 -4.63 -5.58
CA ILE A 138 -5.49 -5.99 -5.05
C ILE A 138 -5.64 -6.95 -6.22
N THR A 139 -4.80 -7.98 -6.24
CA THR A 139 -4.82 -9.02 -7.27
C THR A 139 -5.32 -10.35 -6.74
N GLU A 140 -5.21 -10.59 -5.42
CA GLU A 140 -5.62 -11.85 -4.81
C GLU A 140 -6.07 -11.63 -3.35
N LEU A 141 -7.18 -12.26 -2.97
CA LEU A 141 -7.63 -12.45 -1.60
C LEU A 141 -7.82 -13.95 -1.37
N LYS A 142 -7.17 -14.48 -0.34
CA LYS A 142 -7.43 -15.82 0.17
C LYS A 142 -7.84 -15.74 1.62
N ALA A 143 -8.85 -16.54 1.96
CA ALA A 143 -9.32 -16.70 3.32
C ALA A 143 -9.45 -18.19 3.63
N GLU A 144 -8.86 -18.61 4.75
CA GLU A 144 -8.87 -19.99 5.20
C GLU A 144 -9.12 -20.08 6.70
N GLN A 145 -9.85 -21.10 7.15
CA GLN A 145 -10.09 -21.32 8.56
C GLN A 145 -8.80 -21.78 9.23
N ILE A 146 -8.46 -21.16 10.37
CA ILE A 146 -7.34 -21.60 11.19
C ILE A 146 -7.80 -22.83 11.99
N LYS A 147 -7.17 -23.98 11.73
CA LYS A 147 -7.56 -25.27 12.34
C LYS A 147 -6.98 -25.52 13.73
N GLU A 148 -6.00 -24.73 14.16
CA GLU A 148 -5.26 -24.96 15.40
C GLU A 148 -5.45 -23.78 16.39
N GLY A 149 -5.45 -24.08 17.69
CA GLY A 149 -5.53 -23.05 18.75
C GLY A 149 -6.91 -22.39 18.86
N ASN A 150 -6.92 -21.06 19.03
CA ASN A 150 -8.15 -20.27 19.24
C ASN A 150 -8.99 -20.05 17.96
N GLY A 151 -8.68 -20.76 16.87
CA GLY A 151 -9.42 -20.70 15.61
C GLY A 151 -9.29 -19.36 14.87
N GLY A 152 -10.29 -19.04 14.06
CA GLY A 152 -10.41 -17.79 13.30
C GLY A 152 -10.17 -17.96 11.80
N ILE A 153 -9.83 -16.86 11.14
CA ILE A 153 -9.64 -16.79 9.69
C ILE A 153 -8.24 -16.25 9.39
N SER A 154 -7.46 -17.02 8.64
CA SER A 154 -6.22 -16.57 8.03
C SER A 154 -6.55 -15.87 6.72
N ILE A 155 -6.11 -14.62 6.59
CA ILE A 155 -6.25 -13.80 5.39
C ILE A 155 -4.89 -13.67 4.72
N GLN A 156 -4.83 -13.87 3.41
CA GLN A 156 -3.67 -13.52 2.58
C GLN A 156 -4.13 -12.57 1.47
N LEU A 157 -3.46 -11.42 1.37
CA LEU A 157 -3.66 -10.46 0.30
C LEU A 157 -2.42 -10.40 -0.58
N LYS A 158 -2.62 -10.39 -1.89
CA LYS A 158 -1.60 -9.97 -2.86
C LYS A 158 -2.08 -8.80 -3.67
N GLY A 159 -1.15 -7.97 -4.07
CA GLY A 159 -1.42 -6.82 -4.91
C GLY A 159 -0.16 -6.31 -5.59
N ILE A 160 -0.35 -5.33 -6.46
CA ILE A 160 0.74 -4.57 -7.07
C ILE A 160 1.06 -3.30 -6.26
N SER A 161 0.16 -2.92 -5.36
CA SER A 161 0.40 -1.86 -4.40
C SER A 161 -0.49 -2.04 -3.17
N LEU A 162 0.12 -2.46 -2.07
CA LEU A 162 -0.50 -2.71 -0.76
C LEU A 162 0.27 -1.94 0.31
N ILE A 163 0.23 -0.62 0.23
CA ILE A 163 1.04 0.24 1.07
C ILE A 163 0.37 0.43 2.44
N GLY A 164 1.14 0.25 3.50
CA GLY A 164 0.69 0.37 4.89
C GLY A 164 0.45 1.83 5.31
N CYS A 165 -0.63 2.42 4.81
CA CYS A 165 -1.05 3.80 5.08
C CYS A 165 -2.41 3.87 5.80
N GLY A 166 -2.90 2.78 6.40
CA GLY A 166 -4.18 2.76 7.09
C GLY A 166 -5.40 2.79 6.18
N MET A 167 -5.24 2.40 4.91
CA MET A 167 -6.31 2.52 3.90
C MET A 167 -6.92 1.19 3.47
N ILE A 168 -6.48 0.06 4.02
CA ILE A 168 -7.00 -1.27 3.68
C ILE A 168 -7.77 -1.82 4.88
N TRP A 169 -9.00 -2.25 4.63
CA TRP A 169 -9.89 -2.83 5.63
C TRP A 169 -10.41 -4.19 5.16
N ILE A 170 -10.64 -5.09 6.10
CA ILE A 170 -11.31 -6.37 5.86
C ILE A 170 -12.69 -6.31 6.51
N GLN A 171 -13.73 -6.39 5.71
CA GLN A 171 -15.09 -6.58 6.19
C GLN A 171 -15.39 -8.07 6.20
N VAL A 172 -15.83 -8.58 7.34
CA VAL A 172 -16.37 -9.93 7.47
C VAL A 172 -17.85 -9.81 7.79
N SER A 173 -18.70 -10.42 6.98
CA SER A 173 -20.15 -10.46 7.20
C SER A 173 -20.67 -11.89 7.21
N GLU A 174 -21.81 -12.10 7.85
CA GLU A 174 -22.56 -13.35 7.66
C GLU A 174 -23.17 -13.34 6.27
N ASN A 175 -22.96 -14.40 5.49
CA ASN A 175 -23.56 -14.51 4.16
C ASN A 175 -25.09 -14.61 4.33
N PRO A 176 -25.90 -13.66 3.82
CA PRO A 176 -27.33 -13.68 4.02
C PRO A 176 -27.91 -14.88 3.30
N SER A 177 -28.38 -15.86 4.07
CA SER A 177 -29.12 -17.01 3.53
C SER A 177 -30.48 -16.56 3.00
N SER A 178 -30.53 -15.99 1.78
CA SER A 178 -31.70 -15.72 0.91
C SER A 178 -32.98 -15.09 1.52
N THR A 179 -33.01 -14.74 2.81
CA THR A 179 -34.14 -14.10 3.47
C THR A 179 -33.97 -12.60 3.38
N VAL A 180 -34.75 -12.01 2.48
CA VAL A 180 -34.90 -10.58 2.28
C VAL A 180 -35.20 -9.90 3.63
N ASN A 181 -34.34 -8.95 4.04
CA ASN A 181 -34.44 -8.06 5.22
C ASN A 181 -33.69 -8.42 6.52
N ALA A 182 -32.69 -9.30 6.52
CA ALA A 182 -31.77 -9.37 7.67
C ALA A 182 -30.76 -8.21 7.58
N GLU A 183 -30.61 -7.42 8.65
CA GLU A 183 -29.44 -6.54 8.81
C GLU A 183 -28.18 -7.40 8.73
N GLU A 184 -27.29 -7.10 7.77
CA GLU A 184 -26.07 -7.86 7.54
C GLU A 184 -25.12 -7.58 8.70
N ASN A 185 -25.12 -8.46 9.71
CA ASN A 185 -24.14 -8.42 10.79
C ASN A 185 -22.75 -8.49 10.17
N SER A 186 -21.97 -7.43 10.37
CA SER A 186 -20.62 -7.33 9.83
C SER A 186 -19.69 -6.65 10.81
N ILE A 187 -18.42 -7.04 10.77
CA ILE A 187 -17.34 -6.43 11.52
C ILE A 187 -16.26 -6.01 10.53
N ILE A 188 -15.72 -4.81 10.72
CA ILE A 188 -14.67 -4.26 9.86
C ILE A 188 -13.36 -4.20 10.66
N TYR A 189 -12.29 -4.70 10.06
CA TYR A 189 -10.97 -4.76 10.65
C TYR A 189 -9.99 -3.94 9.82
N ARG A 190 -9.28 -2.98 10.43
CA ARG A 190 -8.15 -2.31 9.78
C ARG A 190 -7.02 -3.32 9.61
N VAL A 191 -6.52 -3.52 8.38
CA VAL A 191 -5.52 -4.55 8.07
C VAL A 191 -4.25 -4.37 8.89
N GLU A 192 -3.78 -3.14 9.11
CA GLU A 192 -2.60 -2.84 9.93
C GLU A 192 -2.71 -3.33 11.38
N LYS A 193 -3.94 -3.53 11.90
CA LYS A 193 -4.17 -4.00 13.27
C LYS A 193 -4.24 -5.52 13.37
N ILE A 194 -4.58 -6.20 12.28
CA ILE A 194 -4.74 -7.66 12.23
C ILE A 194 -3.63 -8.35 11.43
N ALA A 195 -2.76 -7.60 10.76
CA ALA A 195 -1.63 -8.12 10.01
C ALA A 195 -0.65 -8.83 10.94
N THR A 196 -0.29 -10.06 10.58
CA THR A 196 0.77 -10.84 11.22
C THR A 196 2.09 -10.72 10.47
N GLN A 197 2.04 -10.45 9.16
CA GLN A 197 3.21 -10.14 8.33
C GLN A 197 2.85 -9.10 7.27
N TRP A 198 3.69 -8.07 7.16
CA TRP A 198 3.55 -7.02 6.14
C TRP A 198 4.93 -6.42 5.80
N ASP A 199 5.80 -7.27 5.27
CA ASP A 199 7.21 -6.91 5.06
C ASP A 199 7.43 -6.05 3.80
N ASN A 200 6.44 -6.00 2.89
CA ASN A 200 6.51 -5.25 1.64
C ASN A 200 5.11 -4.86 1.17
N ASP A 201 5.04 -4.05 0.12
CA ASP A 201 3.80 -3.55 -0.46
C ASP A 201 3.15 -4.50 -1.50
N LEU A 202 3.51 -5.79 -1.50
CA LEU A 202 3.00 -6.78 -2.46
C LEU A 202 2.23 -7.91 -1.78
N HIS A 203 2.52 -8.19 -0.51
CA HIS A 203 1.94 -9.31 0.22
C HIS A 203 1.66 -8.98 1.69
N ILE A 204 0.46 -9.33 2.13
CA ILE A 204 0.02 -9.20 3.52
C ILE A 204 -0.52 -10.54 3.99
N THR A 205 -0.14 -10.95 5.19
CA THR A 205 -0.88 -11.97 5.94
C THR A 205 -1.50 -11.34 7.18
N ALA A 206 -2.73 -11.72 7.47
CA ALA A 206 -3.49 -11.21 8.61
C ALA A 206 -4.33 -12.31 9.24
N ILE A 207 -4.67 -12.14 10.51
CA ILE A 207 -5.53 -13.07 11.24
C ILE A 207 -6.74 -12.31 11.79
N VAL A 208 -7.93 -12.74 11.38
CA VAL A 208 -9.18 -12.32 12.00
C VAL A 208 -9.52 -13.34 13.10
N PRO A 209 -9.53 -12.95 14.38
CA PRO A 209 -9.85 -13.87 15.47
C PRO A 209 -11.33 -14.25 15.45
N GLU A 210 -11.68 -15.39 16.06
CA GLU A 210 -13.08 -15.70 16.39
C GLU A 210 -13.64 -14.67 17.37
N ASP A 211 -14.94 -14.39 17.26
CA ASP A 211 -15.65 -13.46 18.11
C ASP A 211 -17.06 -13.95 18.47
N THR A 212 -17.75 -13.21 19.34
CA THR A 212 -19.07 -13.59 19.88
C THR A 212 -20.25 -13.12 19.03
N GLU A 213 -20.02 -12.46 17.90
CA GLU A 213 -21.05 -11.85 17.07
C GLU A 213 -21.05 -12.42 15.65
N VAL A 214 -19.97 -12.29 14.88
CA VAL A 214 -19.90 -12.63 13.45
C VAL A 214 -18.95 -13.80 13.20
N VAL A 215 -17.69 -13.74 13.66
CA VAL A 215 -16.68 -14.75 13.28
C VAL A 215 -16.78 -15.98 14.18
N GLN A 216 -17.69 -16.89 13.82
CA GLN A 216 -18.01 -18.09 14.61
C GLN A 216 -18.03 -19.37 13.78
N LYS A 217 -17.69 -20.48 14.45
CA LYS A 217 -17.88 -21.83 13.93
C LYS A 217 -19.36 -22.08 13.60
N GLY A 218 -19.60 -22.86 12.57
CA GLY A 218 -20.91 -23.16 12.01
C GLY A 218 -21.47 -22.09 11.06
N LYS A 219 -20.89 -20.87 11.02
CA LYS A 219 -21.39 -19.79 10.15
C LYS A 219 -20.74 -19.82 8.77
N GLN A 220 -21.54 -19.41 7.78
CA GLN A 220 -21.07 -19.07 6.44
C GLN A 220 -20.79 -17.57 6.42
N LEU A 221 -19.54 -17.21 6.18
CA LEU A 221 -19.09 -15.83 6.18
C LEU A 221 -18.69 -15.41 4.79
N GLN A 222 -18.85 -14.12 4.51
CA GLN A 222 -18.34 -13.46 3.34
C GLN A 222 -17.29 -12.43 3.75
N ILE A 223 -16.17 -12.43 3.03
CA ILE A 223 -15.04 -11.55 3.31
C ILE A 223 -14.84 -10.62 2.13
N ARG A 224 -14.86 -9.32 2.40
CA ARG A 224 -14.63 -8.26 1.42
C ARG A 224 -13.45 -7.40 1.83
N VAL A 225 -12.73 -6.89 0.84
CA VAL A 225 -11.70 -5.86 1.09
C VAL A 225 -12.30 -4.50 0.79
N LEU A 226 -12.14 -3.56 1.72
CA LEU A 226 -12.54 -2.18 1.56
C LEU A 226 -11.30 -1.28 1.52
N VAL A 227 -11.41 -0.17 0.79
CA VAL A 227 -10.39 0.85 0.62
C VAL A 227 -10.94 2.19 1.04
N GLY A 228 -10.23 2.89 1.92
CA GLY A 228 -10.57 4.26 2.30
C GLY A 228 -9.83 4.73 3.53
N LEU A 229 -9.81 6.04 3.74
CA LEU A 229 -9.11 6.66 4.88
C LEU A 229 -9.80 6.36 6.22
N TYR A 230 -11.13 6.39 6.20
CA TYR A 230 -11.99 6.13 7.35
C TYR A 230 -12.92 4.96 7.05
N GLU A 231 -13.25 4.19 8.08
CA GLU A 231 -14.10 3.00 8.00
C GLU A 231 -15.46 3.32 7.36
N GLU A 232 -16.11 4.40 7.79
CA GLU A 232 -17.42 4.83 7.33
C GLU A 232 -17.44 5.36 5.89
N THR A 233 -16.26 5.64 5.32
CA THR A 233 -16.10 6.10 3.94
C THR A 233 -15.40 5.08 3.04
N ALA A 234 -15.02 3.94 3.59
CA ALA A 234 -14.32 2.91 2.84
C ALA A 234 -15.29 2.27 1.84
N ILE A 235 -14.84 2.16 0.60
CA ILE A 235 -15.60 1.54 -0.49
C ILE A 235 -14.99 0.17 -0.82
N GLN A 236 -15.72 -0.67 -1.55
CA GLN A 236 -15.17 -1.96 -1.98
C GLN A 236 -13.93 -1.76 -2.85
N ALA A 237 -12.90 -2.58 -2.60
CA ALA A 237 -11.66 -2.54 -3.36
C ALA A 237 -11.92 -2.84 -4.85
N LEU A 238 -11.07 -2.30 -5.71
CA LEU A 238 -11.06 -2.59 -7.14
C LEU A 238 -9.91 -3.54 -7.48
N ASN A 239 -10.10 -4.34 -8.53
CA ASN A 239 -9.06 -5.16 -9.12
C ASN A 239 -8.19 -4.33 -10.09
N GLU A 240 -7.23 -4.97 -10.76
CA GLU A 240 -6.34 -4.33 -11.74
C GLU A 240 -7.04 -3.79 -13.01
N TYR A 241 -8.32 -4.11 -13.21
CA TYR A 241 -9.16 -3.68 -14.33
C TYR A 241 -10.22 -2.64 -13.93
N ASP A 242 -10.08 -2.04 -12.74
CA ASP A 242 -11.05 -1.09 -12.15
C ASP A 242 -12.45 -1.70 -11.91
N GLU A 243 -12.55 -3.02 -11.80
CA GLU A 243 -13.80 -3.72 -11.46
C GLU A 243 -13.85 -4.01 -9.96
N ILE A 244 -15.06 -4.14 -9.42
CA ILE A 244 -15.29 -4.47 -8.01
C ILE A 244 -14.60 -5.81 -7.69
N PHE A 245 -13.73 -5.81 -6.68
CA PHE A 245 -13.03 -7.00 -6.23
C PHE A 245 -13.99 -7.96 -5.52
N GLU A 246 -14.04 -9.20 -6.00
CA GLU A 246 -15.00 -10.20 -5.54
C GLU A 246 -14.79 -10.58 -4.06
N ALA A 247 -15.90 -10.85 -3.39
CA ALA A 247 -15.88 -11.34 -2.02
C ALA A 247 -15.48 -12.83 -1.97
N VAL A 248 -14.89 -13.26 -0.87
CA VAL A 248 -14.55 -14.67 -0.63
C VAL A 248 -15.49 -15.24 0.42
N ASP A 249 -16.21 -16.30 0.03
CA ASP A 249 -17.07 -17.05 0.95
C ASP A 249 -16.27 -18.13 1.68
N ILE A 250 -16.48 -18.26 2.99
CA ILE A 250 -15.84 -19.25 3.84
C ILE A 250 -16.84 -19.86 4.82
N VAL A 251 -16.70 -21.14 5.10
CA VAL A 251 -17.47 -21.83 6.14
C VAL A 251 -16.53 -22.19 7.28
N LEU A 252 -16.74 -21.62 8.46
CA LEU A 252 -15.98 -22.02 9.64
C LEU A 252 -16.60 -23.32 10.17
N SER A 253 -15.90 -24.44 10.02
CA SER A 253 -16.41 -25.73 10.52
C SER A 253 -16.10 -25.88 12.00
N GLU A 254 -17.00 -26.54 12.75
CA GLU A 254 -16.61 -27.09 14.04
C GLU A 254 -15.53 -28.13 13.78
N LEU A 255 -14.33 -27.91 14.34
CA LEU A 255 -13.31 -28.94 14.41
C LEU A 255 -13.89 -30.08 15.24
N THR A 256 -14.49 -31.04 14.57
CA THR A 256 -14.69 -32.34 15.17
C THR A 256 -13.30 -32.91 15.31
N ASP A 257 -12.85 -33.10 16.55
CA ASP A 257 -11.72 -33.96 16.89
C ASP A 257 -12.07 -35.40 16.47
N GLN A 258 -12.25 -35.64 15.18
CA GLN A 258 -12.11 -36.97 14.61
C GLN A 258 -10.61 -37.24 14.57
N GLN A 259 -10.05 -37.47 15.77
CA GLN A 259 -9.10 -38.55 15.92
C GLN A 259 -9.71 -39.74 15.18
N PRO A 260 -9.05 -40.35 14.19
CA PRO A 260 -9.60 -41.51 13.51
C PRO A 260 -9.87 -42.53 14.61
N GLU A 261 -11.15 -42.76 14.88
CA GLU A 261 -11.59 -43.82 15.76
C GLU A 261 -11.11 -45.09 15.04
N ILE A 262 -9.99 -45.64 15.51
CA ILE A 262 -9.52 -46.95 15.09
C ILE A 262 -10.60 -47.89 15.62
N GLN A 263 -11.64 -48.12 14.81
CA GLN A 263 -12.53 -49.24 15.00
C GLN A 263 -11.69 -50.48 14.78
N VAL A 264 -11.22 -51.04 15.90
CA VAL A 264 -10.68 -52.40 15.98
C VAL A 264 -11.86 -53.33 15.80
N ASP A 265 -12.36 -53.43 14.57
CA ASP A 265 -13.24 -54.53 14.19
C ASP A 265 -12.40 -55.65 13.60
N GLN A 266 -12.54 -56.80 14.25
CA GLN A 266 -12.02 -58.08 13.81
C GLN A 266 -12.49 -58.40 12.38
N PRO A 267 -11.68 -59.17 11.63
CA PRO A 267 -11.84 -59.29 10.19
C PRO A 267 -12.88 -60.36 9.84
N ASP A 268 -13.85 -59.99 9.02
CA ASP A 268 -14.52 -60.93 8.10
C ASP A 268 -14.61 -60.35 6.68
N VAL A 269 -13.51 -60.53 5.96
CA VAL A 269 -13.41 -60.98 4.56
C VAL A 269 -14.55 -60.61 3.58
N LYS A 270 -14.35 -59.55 2.78
CA LYS A 270 -14.28 -59.55 1.28
C LYS A 270 -14.60 -58.18 0.68
N SER A 271 -13.60 -57.54 0.05
CA SER A 271 -13.55 -57.28 -1.41
C SER A 271 -12.71 -56.03 -1.77
N SER A 272 -11.98 -56.17 -2.89
CA SER A 272 -11.22 -55.17 -3.66
C SER A 272 -10.10 -54.40 -2.97
N GLY A 273 -8.93 -55.04 -2.89
CA GLY A 273 -7.68 -54.43 -2.45
C GLY A 273 -7.00 -53.57 -3.51
N THR A 274 -6.75 -52.31 -3.18
CA THR A 274 -5.53 -51.61 -3.57
C THR A 274 -4.50 -51.80 -2.45
N SER A 275 -3.31 -52.23 -2.85
CA SER A 275 -2.38 -52.97 -1.99
C SER A 275 -1.74 -52.11 -0.90
N LEU A 276 -1.94 -52.50 0.36
CA LEU A 276 -1.22 -52.05 1.57
C LEU A 276 0.32 -52.12 1.43
N LYS A 277 0.81 -52.89 0.45
CA LYS A 277 2.23 -52.93 0.04
C LYS A 277 2.75 -51.60 -0.51
N ILE A 278 1.90 -50.76 -1.10
CA ILE A 278 2.32 -49.46 -1.67
C ILE A 278 2.60 -48.44 -0.57
N ILE A 279 1.81 -48.43 0.50
CA ILE A 279 1.99 -47.52 1.65
C ILE A 279 3.31 -47.83 2.39
N LEU A 280 3.65 -49.11 2.56
CA LEU A 280 4.93 -49.50 3.16
C LEU A 280 6.15 -49.13 2.31
N ILE A 281 6.02 -49.10 0.98
CA ILE A 281 7.11 -48.66 0.08
C ILE A 281 7.32 -47.14 0.19
N ILE A 282 6.25 -46.36 0.31
CA ILE A 282 6.34 -44.89 0.45
C ILE A 282 6.97 -44.51 1.79
N VAL A 283 6.56 -45.15 2.89
CA VAL A 283 7.16 -44.88 4.22
C VAL A 283 8.63 -45.29 4.26
N GLY A 284 8.99 -46.41 3.62
CA GLY A 284 10.38 -46.85 3.50
C GLY A 284 11.26 -45.89 2.69
N SER A 285 10.74 -45.29 1.61
CA SER A 285 11.53 -44.36 0.78
C SER A 285 11.82 -43.05 1.51
N VAL A 286 10.85 -42.52 2.26
CA VAL A 286 11.02 -41.29 3.04
C VAL A 286 12.08 -41.47 4.12
N LEU A 287 12.07 -42.61 4.82
CA LEU A 287 13.10 -42.94 5.82
C LEU A 287 14.50 -43.07 5.21
N ALA A 288 14.63 -43.66 4.03
CA ALA A 288 15.91 -43.77 3.34
C ALA A 288 16.49 -42.39 2.96
N VAL A 289 15.64 -41.47 2.49
CA VAL A 289 16.06 -40.10 2.14
C VAL A 289 16.55 -39.34 3.37
N ILE A 290 15.84 -39.43 4.49
CA ILE A 290 16.25 -38.78 5.75
C ILE A 290 17.62 -39.29 6.20
N ILE A 291 17.87 -40.61 6.13
CA ILE A 291 19.16 -41.21 6.50
C ILE A 291 20.28 -40.69 5.58
N ILE A 292 20.05 -40.58 4.27
CA ILE A 292 21.04 -40.06 3.31
C ILE A 292 21.37 -38.58 3.59
N VAL A 293 20.37 -37.76 3.94
CA VAL A 293 20.58 -36.35 4.28
C VAL A 293 21.42 -36.23 5.55
N VAL A 294 21.13 -37.01 6.59
CA VAL A 294 21.91 -37.00 7.84
C VAL A 294 23.36 -37.44 7.59
N ILE A 295 23.59 -38.50 6.82
CA ILE A 295 24.95 -38.94 6.45
C ILE A 295 25.68 -37.85 5.68
N SER A 296 25.01 -37.20 4.72
CA SER A 296 25.61 -36.12 3.91
C SER A 296 26.03 -34.93 4.77
N ILE A 297 25.20 -34.54 5.76
CA ILE A 297 25.54 -33.49 6.73
C ILE A 297 26.74 -33.91 7.59
N CYS A 298 26.78 -35.16 8.07
CA CYS A 298 27.91 -35.66 8.85
C CYS A 298 29.22 -35.67 8.04
N VAL A 299 29.19 -36.12 6.78
CA VAL A 299 30.36 -36.12 5.89
C VAL A 299 30.82 -34.68 5.62
N PHE A 300 29.89 -33.77 5.33
CA PHE A 300 30.21 -32.36 5.12
C PHE A 300 30.86 -31.73 6.35
N PHE A 301 30.33 -32.02 7.55
CA PHE A 301 30.89 -31.52 8.80
C PHE A 301 32.29 -32.09 9.10
N CYS A 302 32.49 -33.39 8.84
CA CYS A 302 33.80 -34.04 8.97
C CYS A 302 34.82 -33.50 7.96
N TYR A 303 34.42 -33.29 6.70
CA TYR A 303 35.26 -32.69 5.67
C TYR A 303 35.66 -31.27 6.05
N TRP A 304 34.70 -30.45 6.51
CA TRP A 304 34.96 -29.07 6.88
C TRP A 304 35.88 -28.96 8.10
N ARG A 305 35.74 -29.88 9.07
CA ARG A 305 36.62 -29.96 10.24
C ARG A 305 38.04 -30.41 9.90
N SER A 306 38.20 -31.33 8.94
CA SER A 306 39.51 -31.74 8.42
C SER A 306 40.22 -30.58 7.72
N HIS A 307 39.50 -29.83 6.88
CA HIS A 307 40.08 -28.75 6.08
C HIS A 307 40.53 -27.54 6.91
N LYS A 308 39.94 -27.32 8.10
CA LYS A 308 40.42 -26.29 9.05
C LYS A 308 41.77 -26.66 9.69
N LYS A 309 42.07 -27.95 9.88
CA LYS A 309 43.35 -28.37 10.48
C LYS A 309 44.53 -28.23 9.52
N VAL A 310 44.30 -28.40 8.21
CA VAL A 310 45.36 -28.24 7.19
C VAL A 310 45.86 -26.79 7.13
N LYS A 311 44.96 -25.80 7.25
CA LYS A 311 45.34 -24.38 7.21
C LYS A 311 46.10 -23.90 8.46
N GLN A 312 45.93 -24.57 9.60
CA GLN A 312 46.66 -24.24 10.82
C GLN A 312 48.11 -24.72 10.78
N ASN A 313 48.37 -25.90 10.19
CA ASN A 313 49.72 -26.45 10.06
C ASN A 313 50.57 -25.72 9.00
N GLU A 314 49.94 -25.10 7.99
CA GLU A 314 50.63 -24.28 6.99
C GLU A 314 51.15 -22.95 7.56
N GLN A 315 50.47 -22.38 8.55
CA GLN A 315 50.92 -21.14 9.21
C GLN A 315 52.05 -21.37 10.23
N GLU A 316 52.08 -22.53 10.91
CA GLU A 316 53.20 -22.90 11.81
C GLU A 316 54.49 -23.24 11.04
N ALA A 317 54.39 -23.79 9.83
CA ALA A 317 55.55 -24.02 8.96
C ALA A 317 56.13 -22.70 8.39
N ALA A 318 55.30 -21.67 8.19
CA ALA A 318 55.74 -20.37 7.66
C ALA A 318 56.43 -19.47 8.71
N GLN A 319 56.26 -19.74 10.01
CA GLN A 319 56.92 -18.97 11.08
C GLN A 319 58.26 -19.57 11.55
N SER A 320 58.64 -20.77 11.11
CA SER A 320 59.90 -21.41 11.50
C SER A 320 61.11 -21.09 10.58
N SER A 321 60.99 -20.21 9.57
CA SER A 321 62.10 -19.92 8.63
C SER A 321 62.69 -18.48 8.69
N LYS A 322 62.39 -17.70 9.72
CA LYS A 322 63.02 -16.39 9.93
C LYS A 322 63.64 -16.24 11.33
N GLY A 323 64.82 -16.84 11.51
CA GLY A 323 65.93 -16.17 12.21
C GLY A 323 66.75 -15.39 11.16
N ILE A 324 67.57 -14.40 11.44
CA ILE A 324 68.26 -13.91 12.64
C ILE A 324 68.51 -12.40 12.35
N ASP A 325 68.39 -11.52 13.35
CA ASP A 325 69.39 -10.48 13.68
C ASP A 325 68.86 -9.49 14.73
N ALA A 326 69.49 -9.55 15.92
CA ALA A 326 69.49 -8.56 17.00
C ALA A 326 70.62 -7.52 16.73
N PRO A 327 70.92 -6.47 17.55
CA PRO A 327 70.46 -6.14 18.92
C PRO A 327 70.02 -4.64 19.05
N THR A 328 69.46 -4.10 20.15
CA THR A 328 70.10 -3.83 21.45
C THR A 328 69.09 -3.16 22.40
N GLN A 329 69.26 -3.47 23.68
CA GLN A 329 68.56 -3.05 24.91
C GLN A 329 68.35 -1.54 25.09
N VAL A 330 67.27 -1.14 25.80
CA VAL A 330 67.35 -0.36 27.06
C VAL A 330 66.16 -0.72 27.96
N THR A 331 66.48 -1.05 29.19
CA THR A 331 65.65 -1.37 30.36
C THR A 331 64.90 -0.15 30.91
N THR A 332 63.65 -0.30 31.35
CA THR A 332 63.18 0.26 32.65
C THR A 332 61.86 -0.35 33.11
N GLU A 333 61.80 -0.55 34.43
CA GLU A 333 60.84 -1.27 35.25
C GLU A 333 59.53 -0.52 35.54
N HIS A 334 58.52 -1.35 35.86
CA HIS A 334 57.49 -1.20 36.89
C HIS A 334 56.30 -0.23 36.74
N ALA A 335 55.15 -0.89 36.50
CA ALA A 335 54.06 -1.08 37.47
C ALA A 335 52.70 -0.35 37.25
N HIS A 336 51.67 -1.20 37.35
CA HIS A 336 50.33 -0.94 37.90
C HIS A 336 49.26 -0.15 37.10
N LYS A 337 48.41 -0.93 36.43
CA LYS A 337 46.94 -1.06 36.67
C LYS A 337 46.13 0.25 36.85
N LYS A 338 45.36 0.64 35.83
CA LYS A 338 43.91 0.94 35.93
C LYS A 338 43.27 1.22 34.57
N HIS A 339 42.09 0.63 34.37
CA HIS A 339 41.12 0.95 33.33
C HIS A 339 40.76 2.44 33.33
N HIS A 340 40.63 3.04 32.14
CA HIS A 340 39.55 3.98 31.82
C HIS A 340 39.39 4.08 30.29
N HIS A 341 38.15 3.90 29.82
CA HIS A 341 37.71 4.21 28.47
C HIS A 341 37.92 5.70 28.18
N ASN A 342 38.46 6.03 27.01
CA ASN A 342 38.40 7.39 26.46
C ASN A 342 37.89 7.38 25.02
N HIS A 343 36.93 8.28 24.81
CA HIS A 343 36.27 8.60 23.56
C HIS A 343 37.26 9.09 22.50
N ALA A 344 37.15 8.54 21.29
CA ALA A 344 37.81 9.07 20.10
C ALA A 344 37.05 10.31 19.59
N LYS A 345 37.69 11.46 19.71
CA LYS A 345 37.36 12.73 19.04
C LYS A 345 37.57 12.54 17.53
N LYS A 346 36.51 12.63 16.72
CA LYS A 346 36.62 12.78 15.26
C LYS A 346 36.87 14.26 14.91
N GLN A 347 37.84 14.46 14.04
CA GLN A 347 38.24 15.74 13.43
C GLN A 347 37.07 16.35 12.65
N GLN A 348 36.81 17.64 12.89
CA GLN A 348 36.02 18.49 11.98
C GLN A 348 36.89 18.85 10.77
N VAL A 349 36.42 18.49 9.58
CA VAL A 349 36.90 19.03 8.31
C VAL A 349 36.13 20.33 8.05
N GLN A 350 36.86 21.42 7.93
CA GLN A 350 36.36 22.76 7.66
C GLN A 350 36.11 22.88 6.15
N THR A 351 34.85 22.83 5.72
CA THR A 351 34.46 23.08 4.32
C THR A 351 34.36 24.59 4.11
N VAL A 352 35.17 25.11 3.19
CA VAL A 352 35.16 26.50 2.73
C VAL A 352 33.94 26.72 1.84
N GLU A 353 33.06 27.64 2.24
CA GLU A 353 31.87 28.05 1.50
C GLU A 353 32.25 29.12 0.45
N PRO A 354 31.97 28.93 -0.85
CA PRO A 354 32.18 29.99 -1.84
C PRO A 354 31.01 30.99 -1.77
N GLN A 355 31.31 32.23 -1.40
CA GLN A 355 30.38 33.35 -1.57
C GLN A 355 30.16 33.65 -3.06
N TYR A 356 28.95 33.43 -3.54
CA TYR A 356 28.48 33.99 -4.81
C TYR A 356 27.86 35.37 -4.57
N GLN A 357 28.51 36.41 -5.09
CA GLN A 357 27.92 37.74 -5.24
C GLN A 357 26.82 37.70 -6.31
N LEU A 358 25.58 37.96 -5.91
CA LEU A 358 24.46 38.25 -6.80
C LEU A 358 24.67 39.61 -7.47
N LYS A 359 24.76 39.61 -8.81
CA LYS A 359 24.69 40.80 -9.65
C LYS A 359 23.22 41.25 -9.75
N PRO A 360 22.88 42.55 -9.60
CA PRO A 360 21.50 43.02 -9.81
C PRO A 360 21.13 42.88 -11.29
N VAL A 361 19.99 42.24 -11.57
CA VAL A 361 19.37 42.21 -12.89
C VAL A 361 18.59 43.50 -13.08
N GLU A 362 18.94 44.23 -14.13
CA GLU A 362 18.32 45.46 -14.58
C GLU A 362 16.94 45.15 -15.20
N LEU A 363 15.90 45.81 -14.70
CA LEU A 363 14.52 45.64 -15.14
C LEU A 363 14.35 46.27 -16.53
N GLN A 364 14.21 45.46 -17.58
CA GLN A 364 13.86 45.95 -18.92
C GLN A 364 12.36 46.29 -19.00
N GLN A 365 12.11 47.42 -19.65
CA GLN A 365 10.87 48.17 -19.74
C GLN A 365 9.76 47.44 -20.53
N GLN A 366 8.51 47.64 -20.07
CA GLN A 366 7.26 47.27 -20.74
C GLN A 366 7.15 47.81 -22.17
N PRO A 367 6.56 47.06 -23.11
CA PRO A 367 6.03 47.63 -24.34
C PRO A 367 4.62 48.22 -24.14
N LYS A 368 4.53 49.48 -24.58
CA LYS A 368 3.39 50.31 -24.99
C LYS A 368 2.01 49.67 -25.15
N THR A 369 1.05 50.37 -24.55
CA THR A 369 -0.38 50.47 -24.85
C THR A 369 -0.64 50.58 -26.36
N VAL A 370 -1.54 49.74 -26.88
CA VAL A 370 -2.13 49.87 -28.22
C VAL A 370 -3.51 50.50 -28.05
N ASP A 371 -3.72 51.61 -28.75
CA ASP A 371 -4.95 52.38 -28.78
C ASP A 371 -6.11 51.60 -29.42
N LEU A 372 -7.27 51.74 -28.78
CA LEU A 372 -8.57 51.23 -29.19
C LEU A 372 -9.08 52.07 -30.37
N GLN A 373 -9.39 51.43 -31.50
CA GLN A 373 -10.03 52.09 -32.64
C GLN A 373 -11.45 51.53 -32.83
N GLU A 374 -12.44 52.35 -32.50
CA GLU A 374 -13.86 52.17 -32.83
C GLU A 374 -14.11 52.29 -34.33
N GLN A 375 -14.98 51.43 -34.88
CA GLN A 375 -15.79 51.73 -36.08
C GLN A 375 -17.03 50.81 -36.15
N PRO A 376 -18.09 51.17 -36.91
CA PRO A 376 -19.43 51.32 -36.35
C PRO A 376 -20.47 50.33 -36.89
N GLN A 377 -21.63 50.33 -36.22
CA GLN A 377 -22.84 49.62 -36.58
C GLN A 377 -23.42 50.08 -37.94
N ALA A 378 -23.85 49.12 -38.77
CA ALA A 378 -24.77 49.37 -39.87
C ALA A 378 -25.98 48.45 -39.77
N LEU A 379 -27.13 49.10 -39.66
CA LEU A 379 -28.50 48.61 -39.66
C LEU A 379 -28.96 48.40 -41.11
N HIS A 380 -29.51 47.23 -41.46
CA HIS A 380 -30.48 47.17 -42.56
C HIS A 380 -31.47 45.99 -42.42
N THR A 381 -32.65 46.26 -42.95
CA THR A 381 -33.96 45.75 -42.59
C THR A 381 -34.49 44.75 -43.62
N HIS A 382 -35.38 43.87 -43.15
CA HIS A 382 -36.50 43.21 -43.86
C HIS A 382 -36.30 42.59 -45.25
N HIS A 383 -36.56 41.27 -45.34
CA HIS A 383 -37.60 40.80 -46.25
C HIS A 383 -38.32 39.54 -45.74
N ARG A 384 -39.65 39.63 -45.79
CA ARG A 384 -40.69 38.66 -45.43
C ARG A 384 -41.12 37.96 -46.72
N HIS A 385 -41.24 36.63 -46.73
CA HIS A 385 -42.15 35.94 -47.64
C HIS A 385 -42.77 34.69 -47.00
N HIS A 386 -44.10 34.70 -46.97
CA HIS A 386 -45.00 33.58 -46.73
C HIS A 386 -44.98 32.59 -47.91
N HIS A 387 -45.16 31.28 -47.67
CA HIS A 387 -46.39 30.55 -48.07
C HIS A 387 -46.45 29.07 -47.65
N LYS A 388 -47.66 28.68 -47.17
CA LYS A 388 -48.44 27.41 -47.27
C LYS A 388 -47.73 26.05 -47.09
N LYS A 389 -48.11 25.26 -46.06
CA LYS A 389 -49.24 24.29 -46.01
C LYS A 389 -49.21 23.25 -47.14
N ASP A 390 -49.05 21.98 -46.77
CA ASP A 390 -50.09 20.97 -47.00
C ASP A 390 -50.01 19.75 -46.06
N LYS A 391 -51.21 19.24 -45.76
CA LYS A 391 -51.56 18.07 -44.95
C LYS A 391 -51.59 16.82 -45.83
N HIS A 392 -51.31 15.64 -45.24
CA HIS A 392 -52.05 14.35 -45.34
C HIS A 392 -51.17 13.28 -44.63
N LYS A 393 -51.52 12.59 -43.54
CA LYS A 393 -52.66 11.73 -43.15
C LYS A 393 -52.54 10.27 -43.65
N ASN A 394 -52.12 9.36 -42.76
CA ASN A 394 -52.62 7.98 -42.51
C ASN A 394 -51.73 7.37 -41.41
N LYS A 395 -52.17 6.96 -40.21
CA LYS A 395 -53.28 6.10 -39.75
C LYS A 395 -53.04 4.61 -40.07
N GLN A 396 -52.61 3.84 -39.07
CA GLN A 396 -53.25 2.58 -38.66
C GLN A 396 -52.66 2.03 -37.34
N ASP A 397 -53.47 2.16 -36.29
CA ASP A 397 -53.90 1.15 -35.31
C ASP A 397 -53.01 -0.08 -35.05
N LYS A 398 -52.62 -0.28 -33.79
CA LYS A 398 -53.08 -1.47 -33.05
C LYS A 398 -53.13 -1.26 -31.53
N LYS A 399 -54.20 -1.84 -31.01
CA LYS A 399 -54.84 -1.79 -29.69
C LYS A 399 -54.30 -2.91 -28.79
N VAL A 400 -54.74 -2.88 -27.51
CA VAL A 400 -54.75 -3.93 -26.46
C VAL A 400 -53.66 -3.68 -25.39
N GLU A 401 -53.91 -3.61 -24.08
CA GLU A 401 -55.11 -3.48 -23.23
C GLU A 401 -54.60 -3.19 -21.81
N MET A 402 -55.33 -2.37 -21.05
CA MET A 402 -55.12 -2.13 -19.63
C MET A 402 -55.63 -3.32 -18.81
N ILE A 403 -54.92 -3.68 -17.72
CA ILE A 403 -55.57 -4.14 -16.49
C ILE A 403 -54.93 -3.41 -15.31
N GLU A 404 -55.80 -2.77 -14.53
CA GLU A 404 -55.58 -2.03 -13.29
C GLU A 404 -55.36 -2.93 -12.07
N SER A 405 -54.84 -2.30 -11.00
CA SER A 405 -55.13 -2.55 -9.57
C SER A 405 -54.37 -3.73 -8.92
N ASN A 406 -53.84 -3.64 -7.70
CA ASN A 406 -54.28 -2.91 -6.52
C ASN A 406 -53.11 -2.48 -5.62
N SER A 407 -53.34 -1.34 -4.97
CA SER A 407 -52.75 -0.92 -3.70
C SER A 407 -53.16 -1.82 -2.55
N TRP A 408 -52.22 -2.27 -1.72
CA TRP A 408 -52.32 -2.43 -0.25
C TRP A 408 -50.93 -2.21 0.34
#